data_AF-A0A2E4GXL6-F1
#
_entry.id   AF-A0A2E4GXL6-F1
#
_cell.length_a   1.000
_cell.length_b   1.000
_cell.length_c   1.000
_cell.angle_alpha   90.00
_cell.angle_beta   90.00
_cell.angle_gamma   90.00
#
_symmetry.space_group_name_H-M   'P 1'
#
loop_
_entity.id
_entity.type
_entity.pdbx_description
1 polymer ?
#
loop_
_entity_poly.entity_id
_entity_poly.type
_entity_poly.pdbx_seq_one_letter_code
_entity_poly.pdbx_strand_id
1 'polypeptide(L)'
;MFRFNRARSVILWILLRILEVIYGGKFVKEASRKSAASIGSQDVLFNQKDILVRFAGVQKSYDGETLVIKNLNLDIANGEFLTMLGPSGSGKTTCLMMLAGFETATYGQIYLDGLPINNVPPHKRDIGMVFQNYALFPHMTVAENLAFPLKVRKIGRSEVENRVKRALDMVQLSNFEDRRPAQLSGGQQQRVAVARALVFDPKLVLMDEPLGALDKQLREQMQYEIKHIHDNLGITVVYVTHDQSEALTMSNRIAVFNDGVIQQLAAPVDIYERPDNSFVAQFIGENNKLVGTIIKQNGDVCSVKLETGEHVTALAINTDGPGKQTMLSLRPERVALNPDEGKCDTKVLGTVKELI
;
A
#
# COMPACT_ATOMS: atom_id res chain seq x y z
N MET A 1 -5.76 -9.04 -27.93
CA MET A 1 -4.71 -10.06 -27.70
C MET A 1 -4.71 -10.32 -26.20
N PHE A 2 -5.27 -11.44 -25.77
CA PHE A 2 -5.36 -11.76 -24.34
C PHE A 2 -4.04 -12.38 -23.88
N ARG A 3 -3.45 -11.86 -22.80
CA ARG A 3 -2.29 -12.47 -22.15
C ARG A 3 -2.79 -13.29 -20.97
N PHE A 4 -2.50 -14.58 -20.98
CA PHE A 4 -2.81 -15.50 -19.89
C PHE A 4 -1.50 -15.97 -19.28
N ASN A 5 -1.17 -15.51 -18.07
CA ASN A 5 0.02 -15.97 -17.36
C ASN A 5 -0.40 -16.83 -16.16
N ARG A 6 -0.28 -18.15 -16.32
CA ARG A 6 -0.80 -19.14 -15.36
C ARG A 6 -0.01 -19.14 -14.04
N ALA A 7 1.27 -18.77 -14.05
CA ALA A 7 2.16 -18.94 -12.90
C ALA A 7 2.00 -17.88 -11.81
N ARG A 8 1.76 -16.60 -12.16
CA ARG A 8 1.56 -15.51 -11.18
C ARG A 8 0.14 -15.49 -10.61
N SER A 9 -0.84 -15.84 -11.43
CA SER A 9 -2.26 -15.90 -11.05
C SER A 9 -2.55 -16.97 -9.99
N VAL A 10 -1.80 -18.08 -9.98
CA VAL A 10 -1.98 -19.17 -9.01
C VAL A 10 -1.59 -18.76 -7.59
N ILE A 11 -0.55 -17.94 -7.40
CA ILE A 11 -0.11 -17.51 -6.06
C ILE A 11 -1.12 -16.52 -5.46
N LEU A 12 -1.58 -15.54 -6.24
CA LEU A 12 -2.62 -14.60 -5.80
C LEU A 12 -3.96 -15.32 -5.55
N TRP A 13 -4.28 -16.32 -6.38
CA TRP A 13 -5.47 -17.16 -6.21
C TRP A 13 -5.40 -18.04 -4.97
N ILE A 14 -4.23 -18.61 -4.65
CA ILE A 14 -4.00 -19.36 -3.40
C ILE A 14 -4.15 -18.43 -2.19
N LEU A 15 -3.60 -17.21 -2.23
CA LEU A 15 -3.75 -16.21 -1.17
C LEU A 15 -5.22 -15.79 -0.97
N LEU A 16 -5.96 -15.54 -2.05
CA LEU A 16 -7.39 -15.21 -2.01
C LEU A 16 -8.25 -16.39 -1.51
N ARG A 17 -7.92 -17.63 -1.91
CA ARG A 17 -8.58 -18.86 -1.39
C ARG A 17 -8.27 -19.09 0.08
N ILE A 18 -7.04 -18.82 0.52
CA ILE A 18 -6.66 -18.90 1.93
C ILE A 18 -7.47 -17.87 2.73
N LEU A 19 -7.62 -16.64 2.24
CA LEU A 19 -8.49 -15.63 2.86
C LEU A 19 -9.96 -16.06 2.89
N GLU A 20 -10.48 -16.69 1.83
CA GLU A 20 -11.85 -17.20 1.76
C GLU A 20 -12.12 -18.35 2.76
N VAL A 21 -11.11 -19.20 2.99
CA VAL A 21 -11.16 -20.30 3.97
C VAL A 21 -10.99 -19.80 5.41
N ILE A 22 -10.14 -18.78 5.64
CA ILE A 22 -9.91 -18.19 6.97
C ILE A 22 -11.13 -17.36 7.43
N TYR A 23 -11.74 -16.58 6.54
CA TYR A 23 -12.80 -15.64 6.90
C TYR A 23 -14.23 -16.17 6.67
N GLY A 24 -14.38 -17.38 6.12
CA GLY A 24 -15.66 -18.06 5.94
C GLY A 24 -16.55 -17.42 4.88
N GLY A 25 -16.96 -18.21 3.88
CA GLY A 25 -17.77 -17.82 2.72
C GLY A 25 -19.18 -17.24 2.98
N LYS A 26 -19.49 -16.79 4.21
CA LYS A 26 -20.69 -16.00 4.52
C LYS A 26 -20.51 -14.50 4.27
N PHE A 27 -19.27 -13.97 4.29
CA PHE A 27 -19.03 -12.54 4.10
C PHE A 27 -19.42 -12.02 2.70
N VAL A 28 -19.24 -12.84 1.66
CA VAL A 28 -19.50 -12.44 0.25
C VAL A 28 -21.00 -12.28 -0.06
N LYS A 29 -21.89 -13.07 0.58
CA LYS A 29 -23.33 -13.01 0.34
C LYS A 29 -24.06 -11.95 1.17
N GLU A 30 -23.53 -11.60 2.34
CA GLU A 30 -24.13 -10.57 3.21
C GLU A 30 -23.69 -9.15 2.82
N ALA A 31 -22.46 -9.00 2.29
CA ALA A 31 -21.96 -7.73 1.73
C ALA A 31 -22.77 -7.26 0.51
N SER A 32 -23.24 -8.20 -0.32
CA SER A 32 -24.02 -7.90 -1.53
C SER A 32 -25.42 -7.35 -1.22
N ARG A 33 -26.01 -7.68 -0.05
CA ARG A 33 -27.33 -7.14 0.38
C ARG A 33 -27.25 -5.82 1.13
N LYS A 34 -26.14 -5.51 1.82
CA LYS A 34 -25.96 -4.21 2.51
C LYS A 34 -25.41 -3.10 1.60
N SER A 35 -24.81 -3.44 0.46
CA SER A 35 -24.25 -2.49 -0.51
C SER A 35 -25.28 -1.69 -1.32
N ALA A 36 -26.56 -2.08 -1.33
CA ALA A 36 -27.61 -1.37 -2.08
C ALA A 36 -28.18 -0.14 -1.33
N ALA A 37 -27.70 0.13 -0.12
CA ALA A 37 -28.13 1.25 0.70
C ALA A 37 -26.93 2.04 1.25
N SER A 38 -26.16 2.70 0.38
CA SER A 38 -25.38 3.91 0.69
C SER A 38 -24.61 4.37 -0.55
N ILE A 39 -25.25 5.22 -1.35
CA ILE A 39 -24.55 6.09 -2.29
C ILE A 39 -24.03 7.27 -1.45
N GLY A 40 -22.72 7.36 -1.31
CA GLY A 40 -22.03 8.42 -0.59
C GLY A 40 -20.64 7.95 -0.21
N SER A 41 -19.64 8.71 -0.63
CA SER A 41 -18.22 8.57 -0.27
C SER A 41 -18.10 8.14 1.19
N GLN A 42 -17.81 6.86 1.44
CA GLN A 42 -17.44 6.42 2.78
C GLN A 42 -15.98 6.83 2.97
N ASP A 43 -15.79 8.13 3.19
CA ASP A 43 -14.81 8.54 4.18
C ASP A 43 -15.10 7.69 5.41
N VAL A 44 -14.21 6.77 5.74
CA VAL A 44 -14.25 6.11 7.03
C VAL A 44 -14.13 7.24 8.05
N LEU A 45 -15.26 7.69 8.60
CA LEU A 45 -15.31 8.74 9.60
C LEU A 45 -14.71 8.15 10.87
N PHE A 46 -13.38 8.17 10.94
CA PHE A 46 -12.68 7.98 12.19
C PHE A 46 -13.22 9.03 13.15
N ASN A 47 -13.47 8.62 14.39
CA ASN A 47 -13.65 9.62 15.42
C ASN A 47 -12.34 10.44 15.47
N GLN A 48 -12.39 11.74 15.71
CA GLN A 48 -11.16 12.57 15.71
C GLN A 48 -10.07 12.04 16.66
N LYS A 49 -10.46 11.27 17.68
CA LYS A 49 -9.56 10.61 18.64
C LYS A 49 -8.79 9.41 18.08
N ASP A 50 -9.21 8.84 16.95
CA ASP A 50 -8.58 7.64 16.38
C ASP A 50 -7.51 7.99 15.33
N ILE A 51 -7.46 9.24 14.87
CA ILE A 51 -6.53 9.71 13.83
C ILE A 51 -5.18 10.03 14.46
N LEU A 52 -4.14 9.27 14.10
CA LEU A 52 -2.78 9.56 14.52
C LEU A 52 -2.12 10.58 13.60
N VAL A 53 -2.27 10.46 12.28
CA VAL A 53 -1.67 11.38 11.30
C VAL A 53 -2.77 11.97 10.44
N ARG A 54 -2.72 13.29 10.25
CA ARG A 54 -3.63 14.00 9.34
C ARG A 54 -2.87 14.95 8.44
N PHE A 55 -3.03 14.78 7.13
CA PHE A 55 -2.68 15.77 6.12
C PHE A 55 -3.94 16.58 5.81
N ALA A 56 -3.89 17.89 6.00
CA ALA A 56 -5.00 18.80 5.76
C ALA A 56 -4.61 19.85 4.71
N GLY A 57 -5.12 19.67 3.48
CA GLY A 57 -4.88 20.58 2.36
C GLY A 57 -3.40 20.73 1.99
N VAL A 58 -2.60 19.69 2.17
CA VAL A 58 -1.14 19.78 2.04
C VAL A 58 -0.74 19.90 0.59
N GLN A 59 0.11 20.88 0.29
CA GLN A 59 0.68 21.09 -1.04
C GLN A 59 2.19 21.24 -0.95
N LYS A 60 2.89 20.80 -2.00
CA LYS A 60 4.34 20.91 -2.10
C LYS A 60 4.76 21.26 -3.50
N SER A 61 5.55 22.32 -3.61
CA SER A 61 6.35 22.67 -4.78
C SER A 61 7.80 22.93 -4.33
N TYR A 62 8.74 22.59 -5.22
CA TYR A 62 10.17 22.82 -4.99
C TYR A 62 10.68 24.09 -5.69
N ASP A 63 10.09 24.43 -6.83
CA ASP A 63 10.42 25.56 -7.70
C ASP A 63 9.47 26.76 -7.52
N GLY A 64 8.36 26.57 -6.80
CA GLY A 64 7.28 27.54 -6.66
C GLY A 64 6.26 27.53 -7.81
N GLU A 65 6.51 26.75 -8.87
CA GLU A 65 5.70 26.71 -10.09
C GLU A 65 4.96 25.37 -10.23
N THR A 66 5.69 24.26 -10.05
CA THR A 66 5.17 22.91 -10.23
C THR A 66 4.83 22.29 -8.89
N LEU A 67 3.56 21.96 -8.68
CA LEU A 67 3.10 21.23 -7.51
C LEU A 67 3.37 19.73 -7.66
N VAL A 68 4.36 19.22 -6.92
CA VAL A 68 4.61 17.77 -6.76
C VAL A 68 3.50 17.12 -5.94
N ILE A 69 2.95 17.84 -4.95
CA ILE A 69 1.75 17.44 -4.22
C ILE A 69 0.73 18.56 -4.38
N LYS A 70 -0.43 18.24 -4.96
CA LYS A 70 -1.40 19.26 -5.39
C LYS A 70 -2.40 19.65 -4.31
N ASN A 71 -2.97 18.68 -3.59
CA ASN A 71 -3.91 18.91 -2.48
C ASN A 71 -4.13 17.60 -1.70
N LEU A 72 -3.17 17.25 -0.83
CA LEU A 72 -3.23 16.02 -0.06
C LEU A 72 -4.12 16.19 1.17
N ASN A 73 -5.21 15.40 1.19
CA ASN A 73 -6.07 15.21 2.34
C ASN A 73 -6.09 13.72 2.67
N LEU A 74 -5.55 13.36 3.82
CA LEU A 74 -5.32 11.97 4.19
C LEU A 74 -5.29 11.84 5.71
N ASP A 75 -6.17 10.99 6.23
CA ASP A 75 -6.20 10.60 7.64
C ASP A 75 -5.72 9.15 7.79
N ILE A 76 -4.83 8.97 8.76
CA ILE A 76 -4.21 7.69 9.13
C ILE A 76 -4.55 7.41 10.59
N ALA A 77 -5.23 6.29 10.82
CA ALA A 77 -5.65 5.87 12.14
C ALA A 77 -4.50 5.28 12.96
N ASN A 78 -4.67 5.29 14.28
CA ASN A 78 -3.75 4.64 15.19
C ASN A 78 -3.73 3.12 14.96
N GLY A 79 -2.54 2.53 14.84
CA GLY A 79 -2.36 1.12 14.54
C GLY A 79 -2.67 0.74 13.08
N GLU A 80 -2.81 1.72 12.17
CA GLU A 80 -3.03 1.45 10.75
C GLU A 80 -1.72 1.16 10.02
N PHE A 81 -1.72 0.13 9.17
CA PHE A 81 -0.72 -0.08 8.12
C PHE A 81 -1.22 0.55 6.82
N LEU A 82 -0.80 1.78 6.54
CA LEU A 82 -1.13 2.48 5.31
C LEU A 82 0.04 2.37 4.31
N THR A 83 -0.24 1.88 3.11
CA THR A 83 0.73 1.91 2.01
C THR A 83 0.42 3.02 1.01
N MET A 84 1.40 3.86 0.72
CA MET A 84 1.40 4.76 -0.43
C MET A 84 1.98 4.02 -1.63
N LEU A 85 1.17 3.83 -2.67
CA LEU A 85 1.50 3.06 -3.86
C LEU A 85 1.33 3.94 -5.10
N GLY A 86 2.21 3.80 -6.10
CA GLY A 86 2.09 4.57 -7.34
C GLY A 86 3.39 4.58 -8.15
N PRO A 87 3.38 5.12 -9.39
CA PRO A 87 4.56 5.16 -10.24
C PRO A 87 5.67 6.06 -9.68
N SER A 88 6.89 5.91 -10.18
CA SER A 88 8.00 6.80 -9.82
C SER A 88 7.65 8.26 -10.09
N GLY A 89 8.01 9.15 -9.17
CA GLY A 89 7.69 10.58 -9.28
C GLY A 89 6.26 10.98 -8.90
N SER A 90 5.41 10.04 -8.43
CA SER A 90 4.02 10.38 -8.05
C SER A 90 3.86 11.17 -6.74
N GLY A 91 4.95 11.47 -6.03
CA GLY A 91 4.96 12.26 -4.79
C GLY A 91 5.00 11.48 -3.48
N LYS A 92 5.01 10.14 -3.50
CA LYS A 92 4.99 9.28 -2.29
C LYS A 92 6.14 9.59 -1.31
N THR A 93 7.37 9.56 -1.79
CA THR A 93 8.55 9.85 -0.97
C THR A 93 8.52 11.29 -0.46
N THR A 94 8.06 12.25 -1.27
CA THR A 94 7.86 13.63 -0.82
C THR A 94 6.87 13.71 0.36
N CYS A 95 5.74 13.00 0.30
CA CYS A 95 4.79 12.91 1.41
C CYS A 95 5.44 12.35 2.68
N LEU A 96 6.19 11.25 2.54
CA LEU A 96 6.89 10.60 3.65
C LEU A 96 7.97 11.50 4.26
N MET A 97 8.74 12.21 3.44
CA MET A 97 9.77 13.15 3.90
C MET A 97 9.18 14.38 4.58
N MET A 98 8.02 14.87 4.12
CA MET A 98 7.30 15.95 4.80
C MET A 98 6.78 15.51 6.17
N LEU A 99 6.31 14.27 6.30
CA LEU A 99 5.87 13.68 7.56
C LEU A 99 7.05 13.43 8.52
N ALA A 100 8.20 12.99 8.00
CA ALA A 100 9.44 12.83 8.75
C ALA A 100 10.09 14.18 9.16
N GLY A 101 9.78 15.26 8.43
CA GLY A 101 10.29 16.60 8.67
C GLY A 101 11.60 16.94 7.97
N PHE A 102 12.02 16.11 7.01
CA PHE A 102 13.13 16.43 6.12
C PHE A 102 12.72 17.42 5.01
N GLU A 103 11.42 17.52 4.76
CA GLU A 103 10.82 18.48 3.84
C GLU A 103 9.75 19.30 4.55
N THR A 104 9.59 20.55 4.14
CA THR A 104 8.50 21.42 4.59
C THR A 104 7.40 21.47 3.55
N ALA A 105 6.14 21.40 3.99
CA ALA A 105 5.00 21.65 3.11
C ALA A 105 4.98 23.13 2.68
N THR A 106 4.63 23.39 1.41
CA THR A 106 4.48 24.75 0.89
C THR A 106 3.18 25.38 1.41
N TYR A 107 2.10 24.60 1.43
CA TYR A 107 0.80 24.98 1.99
C TYR A 107 0.17 23.82 2.76
N GLY A 108 -0.83 24.13 3.57
CA GLY A 108 -1.56 23.16 4.39
C GLY A 108 -0.82 22.76 5.67
N GLN A 109 -1.41 21.84 6.42
CA GLN A 109 -0.93 21.43 7.73
C GLN A 109 -0.85 19.91 7.84
N ILE A 110 0.19 19.43 8.51
CA ILE A 110 0.36 18.03 8.89
C ILE A 110 0.24 17.97 10.41
N TYR A 111 -0.62 17.10 10.90
CA TYR A 111 -0.85 16.86 12.31
C TYR A 111 -0.38 15.46 12.68
N LEU A 112 0.25 15.34 13.86
CA LEU A 112 0.57 14.09 14.53
C LEU A 112 -0.04 14.15 15.93
N ASP A 113 -0.88 13.18 16.27
CA ASP A 113 -1.57 13.11 17.57
C ASP A 113 -2.32 14.43 17.89
N GLY A 114 -2.95 15.00 16.86
CA GLY A 114 -3.67 16.29 16.93
C GLY A 114 -2.79 17.55 16.95
N LEU A 115 -1.47 17.42 17.04
CA LEU A 115 -0.54 18.55 17.10
C LEU A 115 0.08 18.86 15.73
N PRO A 116 0.14 20.14 15.30
CA PRO A 116 0.77 20.49 14.03
C PRO A 116 2.29 20.28 14.09
N ILE A 117 2.85 19.60 13.08
CA ILE A 117 4.27 19.22 13.07
C ILE A 117 5.09 19.93 11.99
N ASN A 118 4.52 20.78 11.14
CA ASN A 118 5.22 21.42 10.01
C ASN A 118 6.57 22.07 10.42
N ASN A 119 6.60 22.73 11.59
CA ASN A 119 7.79 23.43 12.11
C ASN A 119 8.57 22.62 13.16
N VAL A 120 8.16 21.38 13.45
CA VAL A 120 8.85 20.50 14.38
C VAL A 120 10.00 19.81 13.64
N PRO A 121 11.26 19.91 14.12
CA PRO A 121 12.39 19.26 13.46
C PRO A 121 12.31 17.73 13.60
N PRO A 122 12.89 16.95 12.66
CA PRO A 122 12.76 15.49 12.62
C PRO A 122 13.01 14.77 13.96
N HIS A 123 14.09 15.13 14.66
CA HIS A 123 14.49 14.50 15.92
C HIS A 123 13.51 14.76 17.10
N LYS A 124 12.56 15.68 16.96
CA LYS A 124 11.51 15.99 17.95
C LYS A 124 10.14 15.45 17.57
N ARG A 125 9.98 14.82 16.41
CA ARG A 125 8.68 14.27 15.96
C ARG A 125 8.35 12.91 16.57
N ASP A 126 9.33 12.26 17.19
CA ASP A 126 9.20 10.93 17.80
C ASP A 126 8.70 9.84 16.83
N ILE A 127 9.21 9.91 15.60
CA ILE A 127 8.88 8.99 14.50
C ILE A 127 10.06 8.06 14.22
N GLY A 128 9.80 6.76 14.04
CA GLY A 128 10.76 5.78 13.55
C GLY A 128 10.88 5.84 12.04
N MET A 129 12.08 5.71 11.48
CA MET A 129 12.29 5.74 10.03
C MET A 129 13.20 4.63 9.54
N VAL A 130 12.77 3.97 8.46
CA VAL A 130 13.53 2.97 7.71
C VAL A 130 13.74 3.51 6.28
N PHE A 131 15.00 3.69 5.91
CA PHE A 131 15.40 4.19 4.59
C PHE A 131 15.63 3.02 3.60
N GLN A 132 15.50 3.31 2.31
CA GLN A 132 15.71 2.36 1.20
C GLN A 132 17.06 1.62 1.26
N ASN A 133 18.15 2.32 1.60
CA ASN A 133 19.49 1.75 1.72
C ASN A 133 19.84 1.28 3.15
N TYR A 134 18.82 1.08 4.00
CA TYR A 134 18.92 0.80 5.45
C TYR A 134 19.55 1.92 6.29
N ALA A 135 20.42 2.74 5.70
CA ALA A 135 21.17 3.84 6.30
C ALA A 135 21.85 3.43 7.61
N LEU A 136 22.34 2.20 7.72
CA LEU A 136 23.10 1.72 8.87
C LEU A 136 24.47 2.40 8.89
N PHE A 137 24.96 2.76 10.07
CA PHE A 137 26.29 3.33 10.22
C PHE A 137 27.33 2.21 10.05
N PRO A 138 28.16 2.22 8.98
CA PRO A 138 28.99 1.08 8.62
C PRO A 138 30.16 0.86 9.60
N HIS A 139 30.52 1.91 10.35
CA HIS A 139 31.60 1.90 11.33
C HIS A 139 31.14 1.48 12.74
N MET A 140 29.83 1.37 12.97
CA MET A 140 29.23 0.97 14.24
C MET A 140 28.80 -0.50 14.21
N THR A 141 28.83 -1.17 15.36
CA THR A 141 28.23 -2.51 15.50
C THR A 141 26.69 -2.44 15.42
N VAL A 142 26.04 -3.59 15.35
CA VAL A 142 24.57 -3.69 15.42
C VAL A 142 24.05 -3.07 16.72
N ALA A 143 24.63 -3.44 17.86
CA ALA A 143 24.23 -2.89 19.16
C ALA A 143 24.41 -1.36 19.22
N GLU A 144 25.51 -0.85 18.65
CA GLU A 144 25.76 0.59 18.58
C GLU A 144 24.77 1.32 17.66
N ASN A 145 24.41 0.72 16.52
CA ASN A 145 23.39 1.24 15.61
C ASN A 145 22.03 1.36 16.30
N LEU A 146 21.63 0.35 17.09
CA LEU A 146 20.37 0.38 17.85
C LEU A 146 20.44 1.33 19.06
N ALA A 147 21.59 1.45 19.70
CA ALA A 147 21.77 2.34 20.85
C ALA A 147 21.80 3.83 20.45
N PHE A 148 22.23 4.15 19.23
CA PHE A 148 22.38 5.53 18.75
C PHE A 148 21.13 6.42 18.94
N PRO A 149 19.92 6.05 18.47
CA PRO A 149 18.72 6.88 18.65
C PRO A 149 18.33 7.08 20.12
N LEU A 150 18.68 6.13 21.01
CA LEU A 150 18.43 6.24 22.44
C LEU A 150 19.41 7.20 23.13
N LYS A 151 20.69 7.15 22.73
CA LYS A 151 21.74 8.08 23.21
C LYS A 151 21.42 9.52 22.84
N VAL A 152 20.96 9.77 21.61
CA VAL A 152 20.52 11.11 21.15
C VAL A 152 19.36 11.64 22.00
N ARG A 153 18.47 10.75 22.46
CA ARG A 153 17.38 11.08 23.39
C ARG A 153 17.80 11.18 24.85
N LYS A 154 19.10 11.03 25.15
CA LYS A 154 19.67 11.08 26.50
C LYS A 154 19.07 10.06 27.48
N ILE A 155 18.67 8.89 26.96
CA ILE A 155 18.18 7.77 27.77
C ILE A 155 19.34 7.18 28.59
N GLY A 156 19.06 6.78 29.84
CA GLY A 156 20.06 6.23 30.76
C GLY A 156 20.66 4.92 30.27
N ARG A 157 21.95 4.68 30.55
CA ARG A 157 22.72 3.55 30.01
C ARG A 157 22.07 2.17 30.26
N SER A 158 21.58 1.91 31.48
CA SER A 158 20.93 0.64 31.80
C SER A 158 19.65 0.42 30.97
N GLU A 159 18.89 1.49 30.73
CA GLU A 159 17.69 1.42 29.90
C GLU A 159 18.03 1.23 28.41
N VAL A 160 19.14 1.83 27.94
CA VAL A 160 19.66 1.60 26.58
C VAL A 160 19.96 0.13 26.36
N GLU A 161 20.73 -0.50 27.25
CA GLU A 161 21.10 -1.92 27.14
C GLU A 161 19.84 -2.81 27.11
N ASN A 162 18.86 -2.56 27.97
CA ASN A 162 17.59 -3.30 28.00
C ASN A 162 16.75 -3.11 26.72
N ARG A 163 16.67 -1.89 26.17
CA ARG A 163 15.92 -1.60 24.94
C ARG A 163 16.59 -2.20 23.71
N VAL A 164 17.93 -2.14 23.63
CA VAL A 164 18.69 -2.76 22.53
C VAL A 164 18.48 -4.27 22.52
N LYS A 165 18.59 -4.93 23.68
CA LYS A 165 18.34 -6.37 23.79
C LYS A 165 16.92 -6.75 23.35
N ARG A 166 15.90 -6.04 23.86
CA ARG A 166 14.50 -6.26 23.44
C ARG A 166 14.30 -6.08 21.94
N ALA A 167 14.90 -5.06 21.33
CA ALA A 167 14.78 -4.81 19.90
C ALA A 167 15.46 -5.89 19.06
N LEU A 168 16.59 -6.44 19.51
CA LEU A 168 17.25 -7.58 18.86
C LEU A 168 16.46 -8.87 18.95
N ASP A 169 15.88 -9.14 20.13
CA ASP A 169 15.01 -10.30 20.35
C ASP A 169 13.79 -10.26 19.41
N MET A 170 13.18 -9.08 19.27
CA MET A 170 12.03 -8.85 18.39
C MET A 170 12.31 -9.20 16.93
N VAL A 171 13.52 -8.93 16.44
CA VAL A 171 13.92 -9.24 15.05
C VAL A 171 14.73 -10.54 14.94
N GLN A 172 14.78 -11.33 16.01
CA GLN A 172 15.48 -12.62 16.08
C GLN A 172 16.98 -12.52 15.74
N LEU A 173 17.66 -11.47 16.23
CA LEU A 173 19.08 -11.19 16.01
C LEU A 173 19.89 -11.07 17.31
N SER A 174 19.46 -11.72 18.40
CA SER A 174 20.07 -11.62 19.73
C SER A 174 21.57 -11.98 19.79
N ASN A 175 22.11 -12.73 18.82
CA ASN A 175 23.53 -13.12 18.76
C ASN A 175 24.37 -12.29 17.76
N PHE A 176 23.84 -11.15 17.28
CA PHE A 176 24.45 -10.36 16.21
C PHE A 176 24.97 -8.99 16.69
N GLU A 177 24.94 -8.75 18.00
CA GLU A 177 25.20 -7.48 18.69
C GLU A 177 26.55 -6.87 18.29
N ASP A 178 27.60 -7.69 18.25
CA ASP A 178 28.98 -7.28 17.98
C ASP A 178 29.33 -7.24 16.49
N ARG A 179 28.43 -7.68 15.61
CA ARG A 179 28.68 -7.65 14.17
C ARG A 179 28.55 -6.24 13.63
N ARG A 180 29.27 -5.95 12.55
CA ARG A 180 29.11 -4.73 11.75
C ARG A 180 28.21 -4.98 10.55
N PRO A 181 27.56 -3.95 9.95
CA PRO A 181 26.67 -4.12 8.81
C PRO A 181 27.27 -4.92 7.64
N ALA A 182 28.56 -4.75 7.35
CA ALA A 182 29.26 -5.50 6.30
C ALA A 182 29.36 -7.02 6.53
N GLN A 183 29.10 -7.50 7.76
CA GLN A 183 29.11 -8.91 8.14
C GLN A 183 27.69 -9.54 8.15
N LEU A 184 26.69 -8.79 7.69
CA LEU A 184 25.28 -9.18 7.69
C LEU A 184 24.78 -9.39 6.25
N SER A 185 23.88 -10.35 6.06
CA SER A 185 23.10 -10.46 4.82
C SER A 185 22.17 -9.26 4.65
N GLY A 186 21.66 -9.03 3.43
CA GLY A 186 20.73 -7.92 3.16
C GLY A 186 19.48 -7.94 4.06
N GLY A 187 18.88 -9.11 4.25
CA GLY A 187 17.72 -9.27 5.14
C GLY A 187 18.05 -9.02 6.61
N GLN A 188 19.25 -9.44 7.05
CA GLN A 188 19.73 -9.13 8.41
C GLN A 188 19.95 -7.62 8.60
N GLN A 189 20.53 -6.93 7.61
CA GLN A 189 20.69 -5.48 7.65
C GLN A 189 19.32 -4.78 7.73
N GLN A 190 18.34 -5.26 6.96
CA GLN A 190 16.99 -4.71 7.01
C GLN A 190 16.34 -4.91 8.38
N ARG A 191 16.43 -6.11 8.96
CA ARG A 191 15.95 -6.39 10.32
C ARG A 191 16.57 -5.46 11.35
N VAL A 192 17.88 -5.20 11.25
CA VAL A 192 18.58 -4.23 12.11
C VAL A 192 18.03 -2.81 11.89
N ALA A 193 17.74 -2.41 10.65
CA ALA A 193 17.16 -1.10 10.36
C ALA A 193 15.74 -0.94 10.94
N VAL A 194 14.90 -1.97 10.83
CA VAL A 194 13.57 -2.02 11.45
C VAL A 194 13.69 -1.97 12.97
N ALA A 195 14.56 -2.79 13.58
CA ALA A 195 14.81 -2.77 15.02
C ALA A 195 15.26 -1.38 15.50
N ARG A 196 16.16 -0.72 14.77
CA ARG A 196 16.62 0.64 15.08
C ARG A 196 15.48 1.67 15.03
N ALA A 197 14.52 1.51 14.12
CA ALA A 197 13.35 2.39 14.06
C ALA A 197 12.41 2.16 15.25
N LEU A 198 12.34 0.93 15.79
CA LEU A 198 11.43 0.53 16.85
C LEU A 198 12.00 0.64 18.27
N VAL A 199 13.32 0.73 18.41
CA VAL A 199 14.03 0.61 19.71
C VAL A 199 13.61 1.64 20.78
N PHE A 200 13.04 2.77 20.37
CA PHE A 200 12.56 3.82 21.27
C PHE A 200 11.03 3.85 21.44
N ASP A 201 10.33 2.80 20.99
CA ASP A 201 8.88 2.61 21.10
C ASP A 201 8.06 3.74 20.43
N PRO A 202 8.29 4.05 19.13
CA PRO A 202 7.55 5.12 18.44
C PRO A 202 6.07 4.79 18.26
N LYS A 203 5.22 5.83 18.22
CA LYS A 203 3.81 5.69 17.80
C LYS A 203 3.65 5.45 16.30
N LEU A 204 4.62 5.92 15.50
CA LEU A 204 4.59 5.93 14.05
C LEU A 204 5.93 5.50 13.47
N VAL A 205 5.90 4.58 12.50
CA VAL A 205 7.05 4.16 11.72
C VAL A 205 6.83 4.48 10.25
N LEU A 206 7.83 5.12 9.63
CA LEU A 206 7.88 5.42 8.20
C LEU A 206 8.86 4.48 7.52
N MET A 207 8.46 3.91 6.40
CA MET A 207 9.31 3.02 5.60
C MET A 207 9.32 3.46 4.14
N ASP A 208 10.49 3.79 3.61
CA ASP A 208 10.65 4.25 2.21
C ASP A 208 11.33 3.17 1.37
N GLU A 209 10.55 2.45 0.56
CA GLU A 209 10.96 1.33 -0.29
C GLU A 209 11.94 0.34 0.36
N PRO A 210 11.69 -0.13 1.60
CA PRO A 210 12.69 -0.87 2.38
C PRO A 210 13.02 -2.26 1.80
N LEU A 211 12.21 -2.77 0.86
CA LEU A 211 12.34 -4.09 0.25
C LEU A 211 12.84 -4.05 -1.20
N GLY A 212 13.09 -2.86 -1.75
CA GLY A 212 13.42 -2.69 -3.18
C GLY A 212 14.69 -3.43 -3.61
N ALA A 213 15.71 -3.47 -2.74
CA ALA A 213 17.03 -4.03 -3.06
C ALA A 213 17.16 -5.56 -2.84
N LEU A 214 16.11 -6.25 -2.37
CA LEU A 214 16.18 -7.67 -2.01
C LEU A 214 15.83 -8.59 -3.18
N ASP A 215 16.30 -9.84 -3.13
CA ASP A 215 15.81 -10.88 -4.03
C ASP A 215 14.36 -11.26 -3.68
N LYS A 216 13.69 -11.98 -4.59
CA LYS A 216 12.25 -12.28 -4.46
C LYS A 216 11.92 -13.11 -3.22
N GLN A 217 12.70 -14.15 -2.91
CA GLN A 217 12.39 -15.07 -1.81
C GLN A 217 12.57 -14.36 -0.47
N LEU A 218 13.67 -13.63 -0.33
CA LEU A 218 13.94 -12.85 0.87
C LEU A 218 12.94 -11.70 1.04
N ARG A 219 12.55 -11.04 -0.06
CA ARG A 219 11.50 -10.01 -0.06
C ARG A 219 10.19 -10.57 0.51
N GLU A 220 9.69 -11.69 -0.01
CA GLU A 220 8.46 -12.31 0.47
C GLU A 220 8.54 -12.66 1.97
N GLN A 221 9.64 -13.26 2.42
CA GLN A 221 9.85 -13.55 3.83
C GLN A 221 9.80 -12.29 4.70
N MET A 222 10.49 -11.22 4.28
CA MET A 222 10.54 -9.97 5.04
C MET A 222 9.19 -9.25 5.09
N GLN A 223 8.33 -9.38 4.07
CA GLN A 223 6.97 -8.86 4.10
C GLN A 223 6.16 -9.48 5.26
N TYR A 224 6.20 -10.81 5.38
CA TYR A 224 5.52 -11.51 6.48
C TYR A 224 6.06 -11.09 7.85
N GLU A 225 7.38 -10.92 7.99
CA GLU A 225 7.99 -10.48 9.24
C GLU A 225 7.56 -9.07 9.65
N ILE A 226 7.60 -8.12 8.72
CA ILE A 226 7.16 -6.74 8.99
C ILE A 226 5.67 -6.72 9.37
N LYS A 227 4.84 -7.49 8.66
CA LYS A 227 3.42 -7.61 8.98
C LYS A 227 3.21 -8.18 10.38
N HIS A 228 3.94 -9.23 10.74
CA HIS A 228 3.86 -9.85 12.06
C HIS A 228 4.32 -8.90 13.18
N ILE A 229 5.39 -8.13 12.97
CA ILE A 229 5.84 -7.11 13.92
C ILE A 229 4.77 -6.05 14.12
N HIS A 230 4.16 -5.56 13.03
CA HIS A 230 3.07 -4.60 13.10
C HIS A 230 1.86 -5.15 13.87
N ASP A 231 1.40 -6.35 13.54
CA ASP A 231 0.23 -6.97 14.17
C ASP A 231 0.46 -7.24 15.68
N ASN A 232 1.70 -7.59 16.07
CA ASN A 232 2.06 -7.84 17.47
C ASN A 232 2.18 -6.56 18.31
N LEU A 233 2.66 -5.46 17.72
CA LEU A 233 2.94 -4.22 18.44
C LEU A 233 1.82 -3.18 18.35
N GLY A 234 0.92 -3.30 17.36
CA GLY A 234 -0.13 -2.31 17.11
C GLY A 234 0.41 -0.93 16.72
N ILE A 235 1.63 -0.86 16.18
CA ILE A 235 2.25 0.39 15.74
C ILE A 235 1.61 0.90 14.45
N THR A 236 1.52 2.22 14.29
CA THR A 236 1.09 2.81 13.03
C THR A 236 2.25 2.79 12.03
N VAL A 237 2.00 2.34 10.80
CA VAL A 237 3.03 2.23 9.76
C VAL A 237 2.57 2.99 8.51
N VAL A 238 3.43 3.87 8.01
CA VAL A 238 3.31 4.45 6.67
C VAL A 238 4.41 3.87 5.80
N TYR A 239 4.00 3.08 4.82
CA TYR A 239 4.88 2.33 3.94
C TYR A 239 4.82 2.91 2.52
N VAL A 240 5.97 3.16 1.89
CA VAL A 240 6.04 3.63 0.50
C VAL A 240 6.64 2.52 -0.34
N THR A 241 5.98 2.19 -1.45
CA THR A 241 6.48 1.23 -2.42
C THR A 241 5.95 1.50 -3.82
N HIS A 242 6.62 0.90 -4.80
CA HIS A 242 6.12 0.76 -6.16
C HIS A 242 5.67 -0.68 -6.45
N ASP A 243 5.91 -1.63 -5.54
CA ASP A 243 5.49 -3.03 -5.69
C ASP A 243 4.04 -3.20 -5.19
N GLN A 244 3.20 -3.69 -6.09
CA GLN A 244 1.77 -3.89 -5.83
C GLN A 244 1.52 -5.06 -4.87
N SER A 245 2.36 -6.10 -4.92
CA SER A 245 2.24 -7.30 -4.10
C SER A 245 2.51 -6.97 -2.64
N GLU A 246 3.51 -6.13 -2.37
CA GLU A 246 3.77 -5.58 -1.03
C GLU A 246 2.54 -4.85 -0.49
N ALA A 247 2.00 -3.91 -1.28
CA ALA A 247 0.85 -3.12 -0.88
C ALA A 247 -0.39 -3.98 -0.62
N LEU A 248 -0.69 -4.95 -1.49
CA LEU A 248 -1.87 -5.82 -1.35
C LEU A 248 -1.77 -6.81 -0.20
N THR A 249 -0.56 -7.22 0.19
CA THR A 249 -0.36 -8.26 1.21
C THR A 249 -0.28 -7.70 2.63
N MET A 250 0.32 -6.51 2.81
CA MET A 250 0.67 -6.01 4.14
C MET A 250 -0.31 -4.97 4.70
N SER A 251 -1.02 -4.27 3.82
CA SER A 251 -1.70 -3.02 4.19
C SER A 251 -3.12 -3.24 4.70
N ASN A 252 -3.55 -2.39 5.64
CA ASN A 252 -4.97 -2.23 5.94
C ASN A 252 -5.65 -1.37 4.87
N ARG A 253 -4.98 -0.29 4.43
CA ARG A 253 -5.43 0.59 3.36
C ARG A 253 -4.28 0.95 2.43
N ILE A 254 -4.60 1.21 1.18
CA ILE A 254 -3.65 1.63 0.15
C ILE A 254 -4.11 2.97 -0.41
N ALA A 255 -3.22 3.96 -0.36
CA ALA A 255 -3.35 5.23 -1.06
C ALA A 255 -2.66 5.11 -2.41
N VAL A 256 -3.43 5.01 -3.50
CA VAL A 256 -2.90 4.95 -4.87
C VAL A 256 -2.65 6.37 -5.37
N PHE A 257 -1.39 6.75 -5.56
CA PHE A 257 -0.94 8.05 -6.03
C PHE A 257 -0.73 8.07 -7.54
N ASN A 258 -1.14 9.16 -8.16
CA ASN A 258 -0.73 9.52 -9.52
C ASN A 258 -0.58 11.05 -9.61
N ASP A 259 0.53 11.51 -10.16
CA ASP A 259 0.78 12.94 -10.44
C ASP A 259 0.42 13.88 -9.27
N GLY A 260 0.88 13.53 -8.06
CA GLY A 260 0.69 14.34 -6.86
C GLY A 260 -0.71 14.30 -6.23
N VAL A 261 -1.57 13.39 -6.68
CA VAL A 261 -2.97 13.24 -6.22
C VAL A 261 -3.26 11.77 -5.86
N ILE A 262 -3.99 11.56 -4.77
CA ILE A 262 -4.55 10.26 -4.42
C ILE A 262 -5.71 9.96 -5.39
N GLN A 263 -5.55 8.93 -6.21
CA GLN A 263 -6.55 8.44 -7.16
C GLN A 263 -7.60 7.56 -6.49
N GLN A 264 -7.21 6.84 -5.44
CA GLN A 264 -8.10 6.01 -4.63
C GLN A 264 -7.43 5.71 -3.28
N LEU A 265 -8.24 5.63 -2.22
CA LEU A 265 -7.82 5.30 -0.87
C LEU A 265 -8.79 4.29 -0.27
N ALA A 266 -8.43 3.01 -0.31
CA ALA A 266 -9.32 1.94 0.11
C ALA A 266 -8.55 0.72 0.62
N ALA A 267 -9.26 -0.27 1.16
CA ALA A 267 -8.68 -1.54 1.54
C ALA A 267 -8.15 -2.30 0.31
N PRO A 268 -7.13 -3.18 0.44
CA PRO A 268 -6.55 -3.91 -0.70
C PRO A 268 -7.57 -4.62 -1.60
N VAL A 269 -8.61 -5.22 -1.00
CA VAL A 269 -9.66 -5.93 -1.73
C VAL A 269 -10.44 -4.95 -2.62
N ASP A 270 -10.82 -3.79 -2.10
CA ASP A 270 -11.58 -2.78 -2.85
C ASP A 270 -10.72 -2.15 -3.95
N ILE A 271 -9.44 -1.89 -3.69
CA ILE A 271 -8.49 -1.41 -4.70
C ILE A 271 -8.40 -2.39 -5.89
N TYR A 272 -8.46 -3.70 -5.61
CA TYR A 272 -8.36 -4.73 -6.64
C TYR A 272 -9.68 -4.96 -7.40
N GLU A 273 -10.78 -5.11 -6.65
CA GLU A 273 -12.11 -5.53 -7.14
C GLU A 273 -12.97 -4.35 -7.60
N ARG A 274 -12.78 -3.16 -7.03
CA ARG A 274 -13.60 -1.96 -7.24
C ARG A 274 -12.71 -0.73 -7.45
N PRO A 275 -11.89 -0.71 -8.52
CA PRO A 275 -11.07 0.46 -8.83
C PRO A 275 -11.97 1.67 -9.18
N ASP A 276 -11.67 2.86 -8.65
CA ASP A 276 -12.51 4.05 -8.85
C ASP A 276 -12.35 4.68 -10.25
N ASN A 277 -11.26 4.34 -10.95
CA ASN A 277 -10.98 4.85 -12.28
C ASN A 277 -10.09 3.90 -13.09
N SER A 278 -9.96 4.21 -14.38
CA SER A 278 -9.17 3.42 -15.33
C SER A 278 -7.69 3.36 -14.98
N PHE A 279 -7.12 4.40 -14.36
CA PHE A 279 -5.72 4.36 -13.91
C PHE A 279 -5.54 3.32 -12.82
N VAL A 280 -6.35 3.33 -11.76
CA VAL A 280 -6.21 2.32 -10.67
C VAL A 280 -6.47 0.91 -11.19
N ALA A 281 -7.50 0.74 -12.02
CA ALA A 281 -7.82 -0.55 -12.63
C ALA A 281 -6.66 -1.12 -13.46
N GLN A 282 -5.92 -0.24 -14.15
CA GLN A 282 -4.79 -0.59 -14.98
C GLN A 282 -3.50 -0.78 -14.20
N PHE A 283 -3.33 0.02 -13.14
CA PHE A 283 -2.14 0.06 -12.34
C PHE A 283 -2.04 -1.15 -11.41
N ILE A 284 -3.16 -1.61 -10.86
CA ILE A 284 -3.20 -2.74 -9.91
C ILE A 284 -3.53 -4.04 -10.63
N GLY A 285 -2.65 -5.04 -10.50
CA GLY A 285 -2.82 -6.37 -11.05
C GLY A 285 -2.72 -6.45 -12.57
N GLU A 286 -2.68 -7.67 -13.11
CA GLU A 286 -2.82 -7.88 -14.55
C GLU A 286 -4.27 -7.58 -14.99
N ASN A 287 -4.43 -7.01 -16.18
CA ASN A 287 -5.73 -6.69 -16.76
C ASN A 287 -5.69 -6.79 -18.28
N ASN A 288 -6.82 -7.15 -18.86
CA ASN A 288 -7.10 -7.05 -20.27
C ASN A 288 -7.96 -5.82 -20.53
N LYS A 289 -7.68 -5.13 -21.64
CA LYS A 289 -8.42 -3.94 -22.08
C LYS A 289 -9.28 -4.30 -23.27
N LEU A 290 -10.57 -4.02 -23.17
CA LEU A 290 -11.52 -4.15 -24.28
C LEU A 290 -12.17 -2.79 -24.52
N VAL A 291 -12.26 -2.38 -25.78
CA VAL A 291 -12.91 -1.11 -26.15
C VAL A 291 -14.31 -1.40 -26.64
N GLY A 292 -15.26 -0.53 -26.28
CA GLY A 292 -16.64 -0.66 -26.71
C GLY A 292 -17.43 0.64 -26.53
N THR A 293 -18.71 0.57 -26.88
CA THR A 293 -19.66 1.69 -26.73
C THR A 293 -20.75 1.30 -25.75
N ILE A 294 -21.08 2.20 -24.82
CA ILE A 294 -22.15 1.97 -23.83
C ILE A 294 -23.50 2.01 -24.56
N ILE A 295 -24.29 0.94 -24.46
CA ILE A 295 -25.62 0.84 -25.09
C ILE A 295 -26.70 1.26 -24.10
N LYS A 296 -26.59 0.78 -22.86
CA LYS A 296 -27.50 1.09 -21.76
C LYS A 296 -26.73 1.16 -20.46
N GLN A 297 -27.21 1.98 -19.53
CA GLN A 297 -26.70 2.05 -18.17
C GLN A 297 -27.87 2.07 -17.20
N ASN A 298 -27.83 1.18 -16.22
CA ASN A 298 -28.79 1.03 -15.15
C ASN A 298 -28.05 1.09 -13.81
N GLY A 299 -27.96 2.29 -13.22
CA GLY A 299 -27.18 2.51 -12.01
C GLY A 299 -25.70 2.16 -12.21
N ASP A 300 -25.19 1.28 -11.35
CA ASP A 300 -23.79 0.85 -11.31
C ASP A 300 -23.44 -0.22 -12.34
N VAL A 301 -24.38 -0.59 -13.22
CA VAL A 301 -24.18 -1.62 -14.25
C VAL A 301 -24.49 -1.04 -15.62
N CYS A 302 -23.61 -1.28 -16.59
CA CYS A 302 -23.83 -0.91 -17.98
C CYS A 302 -23.68 -2.11 -18.93
N SER A 303 -24.42 -2.04 -20.04
CA SER A 303 -24.25 -2.94 -21.18
C SER A 303 -23.39 -2.23 -22.21
N VAL A 304 -22.28 -2.87 -22.58
CA VAL A 304 -21.30 -2.35 -23.54
C VAL A 304 -21.30 -3.26 -24.76
N LYS A 305 -21.37 -2.65 -25.95
CA LYS A 305 -21.12 -3.35 -27.21
C LYS A 305 -19.65 -3.21 -27.56
N LEU A 306 -18.93 -4.33 -27.59
CA LEU A 306 -17.53 -4.37 -28.01
C LEU A 306 -17.41 -4.02 -29.50
N GLU A 307 -16.23 -3.55 -29.92
CA GLU A 307 -15.94 -3.32 -31.35
C GLU A 307 -16.09 -4.60 -32.20
N THR A 308 -15.87 -5.76 -31.58
CA THR A 308 -16.05 -7.09 -32.18
C THR A 308 -17.52 -7.49 -32.34
N GLY A 309 -18.46 -6.75 -31.74
CA GLY A 309 -19.91 -6.91 -31.90
C GLY A 309 -20.63 -7.56 -30.73
N GLU A 310 -19.93 -8.21 -29.81
CA GLU A 310 -20.51 -8.84 -28.62
C GLU A 310 -21.02 -7.81 -27.61
N HIS A 311 -22.05 -8.20 -26.87
CA HIS A 311 -22.60 -7.41 -25.77
C HIS A 311 -22.14 -8.00 -24.45
N VAL A 312 -21.50 -7.17 -23.62
CA VAL A 312 -21.00 -7.53 -22.30
C VAL A 312 -21.67 -6.66 -21.23
N THR A 313 -21.88 -7.25 -20.06
CA THR A 313 -22.34 -6.53 -18.87
C THR A 313 -21.13 -6.20 -17.99
N ALA A 314 -21.04 -4.95 -17.53
CA ALA A 314 -19.92 -4.50 -16.71
C ALA A 314 -20.38 -3.48 -15.66
N LEU A 315 -19.53 -3.24 -14.65
CA LEU A 315 -19.74 -2.15 -13.72
C LEU A 315 -19.51 -0.81 -14.41
N ALA A 316 -20.41 0.14 -14.18
CA ALA A 316 -20.34 1.50 -14.72
C ALA A 316 -19.47 2.38 -13.82
N ILE A 317 -18.15 2.35 -14.04
CA ILE A 317 -17.16 3.11 -13.27
C ILE A 317 -16.70 4.30 -14.10
N ASN A 318 -16.97 5.52 -13.61
CA ASN A 318 -16.55 6.78 -14.24
C ASN A 318 -16.86 6.85 -15.76
N THR A 319 -18.11 6.55 -16.12
CA THR A 319 -18.57 6.48 -17.51
C THR A 319 -19.37 7.71 -17.93
N ASP A 320 -19.22 8.15 -19.18
CA ASP A 320 -19.97 9.27 -19.78
C ASP A 320 -21.41 8.91 -20.23
N GLY A 321 -21.89 7.72 -19.90
CA GLY A 321 -23.25 7.26 -20.21
C GLY A 321 -23.47 6.67 -21.61
N PRO A 322 -24.73 6.36 -21.97
CA PRO A 322 -25.06 5.70 -23.24
C PRO A 322 -24.62 6.46 -24.49
N GLY A 323 -24.20 5.73 -25.52
CA GLY A 323 -23.69 6.25 -26.80
C GLY A 323 -22.23 6.68 -26.78
N LYS A 324 -21.56 6.64 -25.62
CA LYS A 324 -20.15 7.03 -25.47
C LYS A 324 -19.22 5.82 -25.52
N GLN A 325 -18.01 6.05 -26.01
CA GLN A 325 -16.95 5.05 -25.97
C GLN A 325 -16.49 4.83 -24.52
N THR A 326 -16.11 3.59 -24.22
CA THR A 326 -15.60 3.21 -22.91
C THR A 326 -14.54 2.11 -23.05
N MET A 327 -13.73 1.97 -22.01
CA MET A 327 -12.75 0.91 -21.87
C MET A 327 -13.17 -0.01 -20.73
N LEU A 328 -13.31 -1.29 -21.04
CA LEU A 328 -13.54 -2.34 -20.07
C LEU A 328 -12.20 -2.89 -19.60
N SER A 329 -12.08 -3.03 -18.28
CA SER A 329 -11.00 -3.76 -17.63
C SER A 329 -11.50 -5.15 -17.27
N LEU A 330 -10.83 -6.19 -17.76
CA LEU A 330 -11.14 -7.59 -17.47
C LEU A 330 -9.93 -8.27 -16.85
N ARG A 331 -10.09 -8.75 -15.62
CA ARG A 331 -9.05 -9.50 -14.93
C ARG A 331 -8.83 -10.88 -15.60
N PRO A 332 -7.58 -11.28 -15.92
CA PRO A 332 -7.32 -12.55 -16.60
C PRO A 332 -7.88 -13.77 -15.87
N GLU A 333 -7.81 -13.79 -14.53
CA GLU A 333 -8.28 -14.89 -13.69
C GLU A 333 -9.81 -14.97 -13.59
N ARG A 334 -10.55 -13.96 -14.09
CA ARG A 334 -12.00 -13.96 -14.23
C ARG A 334 -12.48 -14.51 -15.58
N VAL A 335 -11.55 -14.97 -16.42
CA VAL A 335 -11.86 -15.59 -17.72
C VAL A 335 -11.88 -17.11 -17.57
N ALA A 336 -13.00 -17.73 -17.94
CA ALA A 336 -13.12 -19.18 -18.05
C ALA A 336 -12.99 -19.62 -19.51
N LEU A 337 -12.19 -20.66 -19.77
CA LEU A 337 -12.08 -21.29 -21.08
C LEU A 337 -13.11 -22.40 -21.21
N ASN A 338 -13.89 -22.38 -22.29
CA ASN A 338 -14.96 -23.35 -22.58
C ASN A 338 -15.84 -23.65 -21.37
N PRO A 339 -16.49 -22.63 -20.75
CA PRO A 339 -17.34 -22.86 -19.61
C PRO A 339 -18.59 -23.66 -20.01
N ASP A 340 -19.07 -24.50 -19.08
CA ASP A 340 -20.36 -25.17 -19.21
C ASP A 340 -21.48 -24.16 -19.49
N GLU A 341 -22.57 -24.63 -20.09
CA GLU A 341 -23.72 -23.78 -20.36
C GLU A 341 -24.29 -23.16 -19.08
N GLY A 342 -24.58 -21.85 -19.11
CA GLY A 342 -25.07 -21.10 -17.95
C GLY A 342 -24.05 -20.67 -16.90
N LYS A 343 -22.75 -21.03 -17.02
CA LYS A 343 -21.71 -20.60 -16.06
C LYS A 343 -21.25 -19.15 -16.20
N CYS A 344 -21.41 -18.56 -17.38
CA CYS A 344 -20.96 -17.20 -17.68
C CYS A 344 -22.06 -16.45 -18.44
N ASP A 345 -22.29 -15.20 -18.04
CA ASP A 345 -23.30 -14.32 -18.67
C ASP A 345 -22.91 -13.91 -20.09
N THR A 346 -21.61 -13.92 -20.41
CA THR A 346 -21.10 -13.58 -21.73
C THR A 346 -20.05 -14.58 -22.18
N LYS A 347 -20.12 -14.95 -23.47
CA LYS A 347 -19.13 -15.79 -24.14
C LYS A 347 -18.58 -15.02 -25.33
N VAL A 348 -17.26 -15.08 -25.51
CA VAL A 348 -16.55 -14.46 -26.61
C VAL A 348 -15.71 -15.54 -27.28
N LEU A 349 -15.70 -15.58 -28.61
CA LEU A 349 -14.85 -16.50 -29.36
C LEU A 349 -13.45 -15.90 -29.52
N GLY A 350 -12.42 -16.72 -29.36
CA GLY A 350 -11.04 -16.28 -29.49
C GLY A 350 -10.12 -17.40 -29.96
N THR A 351 -9.04 -17.03 -30.62
CA THR A 351 -7.98 -17.95 -31.04
C THR A 351 -6.83 -17.90 -30.03
N VAL A 352 -6.41 -19.06 -29.53
CA VAL A 352 -5.18 -19.16 -28.72
C VAL A 352 -3.99 -18.89 -29.64
N LYS A 353 -3.27 -17.79 -29.39
CA LYS A 353 -2.07 -17.43 -30.15
C LYS A 353 -0.79 -18.01 -29.57
N GLU A 354 -0.74 -18.18 -28.25
CA GLU A 354 0.46 -18.57 -27.52
C GLU A 354 0.04 -19.23 -26.19
N LEU A 355 0.78 -20.25 -25.77
CA LEU A 355 0.66 -20.91 -24.47
C LEU A 355 2.07 -21.00 -23.87
N ILE A 356 2.31 -20.26 -22.80
CA ILE A 356 3.60 -20.15 -22.11
C ILE A 356 3.57 -20.95 -20.82
#